data_AF-A0A7K8C8U3-F1
#
_entry.id   AF-A0A7K8C8U3-F1
#
_cell.length_a   1.000
_cell.length_b   1.000
_cell.length_c   1.000
_cell.angle_alpha   90.00
_cell.angle_beta   90.00
_cell.angle_gamma   90.00
#
_symmetry.space_group_name_H-M   'P 1'
#
loop_
_entity.id
_entity.type
_entity.pdbx_description
1 polymer ?
#
loop_
_entity_poly.entity_id
_entity_poly.type
_entity_poly.pdbx_seq_one_letter_code
_entity_poly.pdbx_strand_id
1 'polypeptide(L)'
;INELSQVPLPVMLLPDDFKASSKIKVNNHLFNRENLPSHFKFKEYCPQVFRNLRERFGVDDQDYQVSLTRSPPRWAGSGRRLLLSADRTLVLKELSSEDVADVHGLLSHYHQYVVQCHGQTLLPRFLGMYRVSVDSEDTYLLVMRNLFSHRLPVHRKYDLKGSLVDREASDKEKGKELPTLKDVDFLNKNEKVFVEEEQQREFMDKLKRDVEFLVQQKLMDYSLLLGIHEVDRGEQEEEE
;
A
#
# COMPACT_ATOMS: atom_id res chain seq x y z
N ILE A 1 11.22 13.36 4.14
CA ILE A 1 10.37 14.47 3.64
C ILE A 1 11.05 15.82 3.80
N ASN A 2 11.25 16.35 5.02
CA ASN A 2 11.89 17.66 5.24
C ASN A 2 13.27 17.81 4.58
N GLU A 3 14.11 16.77 4.62
CA GLU A 3 15.41 16.80 3.90
C GLU A 3 15.22 16.81 2.38
N LEU A 4 14.29 15.99 1.86
CA LEU A 4 14.00 15.91 0.43
C LEU A 4 13.39 17.21 -0.13
N SER A 5 12.65 17.98 0.67
CA SER A 5 12.09 19.26 0.22
C SER A 5 13.18 20.31 -0.03
N GLN A 6 14.37 20.14 0.56
CA GLN A 6 15.55 20.97 0.29
C GLN A 6 16.35 20.49 -0.93
N VAL A 7 16.08 19.29 -1.43
CA VAL A 7 16.73 18.75 -2.63
C VAL A 7 15.90 19.16 -3.86
N PRO A 8 16.51 19.78 -4.89
CA PRO A 8 15.81 20.10 -6.13
C PRO A 8 15.19 18.86 -6.77
N LEU A 9 14.03 19.03 -7.41
CA LEU A 9 13.42 17.96 -8.20
C LEU A 9 14.29 17.70 -9.45
N PRO A 10 14.76 16.46 -9.67
CA PRO A 10 15.50 16.15 -10.87
C PRO A 10 14.56 16.15 -12.10
N VAL A 11 15.08 16.57 -13.25
CA VAL A 11 14.32 16.55 -14.52
C VAL A 11 14.00 15.11 -14.95
N MET A 12 14.92 14.18 -14.67
CA MET A 12 14.76 12.74 -14.90
C MET A 12 15.48 11.95 -13.82
N LEU A 13 14.98 10.75 -13.55
CA LEU A 13 15.66 9.80 -12.66
C LEU A 13 16.76 9.06 -13.40
N LEU A 14 17.89 8.89 -12.75
CA LEU A 14 19.06 8.17 -13.24
C LEU A 14 19.09 6.75 -12.64
N PRO A 15 19.84 5.80 -13.26
CA PRO A 15 19.98 4.45 -12.72
C PRO A 15 20.48 4.39 -11.26
N ASP A 16 21.29 5.38 -10.84
CA ASP A 16 21.78 5.46 -9.46
C ASP A 16 20.70 5.84 -8.44
N ASP A 17 19.64 6.54 -8.86
CA ASP A 17 18.51 6.87 -7.98
C ASP A 17 17.77 5.61 -7.51
N PHE A 18 17.75 4.56 -8.34
CA PHE A 18 17.18 3.25 -8.03
C PHE A 18 18.11 2.38 -7.18
N LYS A 19 19.28 2.86 -6.80
CA LYS A 19 20.21 2.21 -5.84
C LYS A 19 20.51 3.09 -4.63
N ALA A 20 20.09 4.35 -4.68
CA ALA A 20 20.34 5.34 -3.65
C ALA A 20 19.65 4.98 -2.34
N SER A 21 20.23 5.43 -1.22
CA SER A 21 19.56 5.37 0.08
C SER A 21 20.04 6.50 0.98
N SER A 22 19.14 6.99 1.84
CA SER A 22 19.50 7.87 2.96
C SER A 22 19.51 7.04 4.24
N LYS A 23 20.50 7.23 5.11
CA LYS A 23 20.64 6.51 6.38
C LYS A 23 20.94 7.50 7.50
N ILE A 24 20.11 7.46 8.53
CA ILE A 24 20.27 8.24 9.75
C ILE A 24 20.51 7.27 10.90
N LYS A 25 21.51 7.55 11.74
CA LYS A 25 21.76 6.83 13.00
C LYS A 25 21.64 7.84 14.14
N VAL A 26 20.75 7.57 15.08
CA VAL A 26 20.49 8.44 16.23
C VAL A 26 21.01 7.76 17.49
N ASN A 27 21.78 8.48 18.30
CA ASN A 27 22.28 8.05 19.59
C ASN A 27 22.02 9.15 20.62
N ASN A 28 20.93 9.03 21.37
CA ASN A 28 20.51 10.00 22.36
C ASN A 28 21.02 9.59 23.74
N HIS A 29 21.82 10.45 24.38
CA HIS A 29 22.25 10.27 25.77
C HIS A 29 21.39 11.16 26.68
N LEU A 30 20.56 10.55 27.54
CA LEU A 30 19.68 11.25 28.50
C LEU A 30 18.76 12.33 27.86
N PHE A 31 18.39 12.15 26.60
CA PHE A 31 17.55 13.10 25.85
C PHE A 31 16.37 12.38 25.20
N ASN A 32 15.16 12.94 25.32
CA ASN A 32 13.92 12.49 24.68
C ASN A 32 13.58 10.99 24.84
N ARG A 33 13.97 10.39 25.98
CA ARG A 33 13.79 8.94 26.24
C ARG A 33 12.32 8.52 26.37
N GLU A 34 11.43 9.46 26.66
CA GLU A 34 10.00 9.19 26.83
C GLU A 34 9.29 8.95 25.49
N ASN A 35 9.81 9.50 24.39
CA ASN A 35 9.15 9.43 23.07
C ASN A 35 9.89 8.55 22.05
N LEU A 36 11.22 8.43 22.15
CA LEU A 36 12.03 7.69 21.18
C LEU A 36 13.03 6.75 21.88
N PRO A 37 13.35 5.59 21.27
CA PRO A 37 14.46 4.77 21.70
C PRO A 37 15.77 5.58 21.76
N SER A 38 16.65 5.24 22.71
CA SER A 38 17.94 5.93 22.84
C SER A 38 18.87 5.67 21.65
N HIS A 39 18.76 4.50 21.01
CA HIS A 39 19.55 4.12 19.85
C HIS A 39 18.65 3.55 18.77
N PHE A 40 18.62 4.19 17.61
CA PHE A 40 17.93 3.64 16.45
C PHE A 40 18.59 4.07 15.15
N LYS A 41 18.30 3.33 14.08
CA LYS A 41 18.68 3.69 12.71
C LYS A 41 17.43 3.78 11.86
N PHE A 42 17.41 4.73 10.94
CA PHE A 42 16.37 4.87 9.94
C PHE A 42 17.01 4.91 8.56
N LYS A 43 16.52 4.10 7.64
CA LYS A 43 16.97 4.08 6.25
C LYS A 43 15.78 4.28 5.33
N GLU A 44 15.90 5.22 4.39
CA GLU A 44 14.99 5.38 3.27
C GLU A 44 15.66 4.83 2.00
N TYR A 45 14.95 3.99 1.25
CA TYR A 45 15.39 3.42 -0.01
C TYR A 45 14.90 4.27 -1.18
N CYS A 46 15.73 4.46 -2.20
CA CYS A 46 15.42 5.16 -3.45
C CYS A 46 14.61 6.48 -3.27
N PRO A 47 15.08 7.45 -2.47
CA PRO A 47 14.25 8.58 -2.02
C PRO A 47 13.66 9.41 -3.17
N GLN A 48 14.44 9.69 -4.21
CA GLN A 48 13.97 10.46 -5.39
C GLN A 48 12.95 9.68 -6.22
N VAL A 49 13.10 8.36 -6.32
CA VAL A 49 12.16 7.50 -7.05
C VAL A 49 10.79 7.53 -6.38
N PHE A 50 10.74 7.33 -5.05
CA PHE A 50 9.48 7.38 -4.31
C PHE A 50 8.88 8.78 -4.22
N ARG A 51 9.70 9.84 -4.20
CA ARG A 51 9.21 11.22 -4.35
C ARG A 51 8.50 11.42 -5.69
N ASN A 52 9.10 10.98 -6.79
CA ASN A 52 8.46 11.10 -8.11
C ASN A 52 7.23 10.19 -8.25
N LEU A 53 7.22 9.00 -7.63
CA LEU A 53 6.01 8.17 -7.57
C LEU A 53 4.86 8.87 -6.82
N ARG A 54 5.15 9.51 -5.68
CA ARG A 54 4.14 10.28 -4.94
C ARG A 54 3.54 11.39 -5.80
N GLU A 55 4.38 12.16 -6.49
CA GLU A 55 3.93 13.17 -7.47
C GLU A 55 3.03 12.57 -8.56
N ARG A 56 3.43 11.46 -9.18
CA ARG A 56 2.65 10.79 -10.23
C ARG A 56 1.31 10.22 -9.75
N PHE A 57 1.20 9.92 -8.46
CA PHE A 57 -0.05 9.48 -7.85
C PHE A 57 -0.87 10.62 -7.25
N GLY A 58 -0.44 11.88 -7.42
CA GLY A 58 -1.10 13.06 -6.89
C GLY A 58 -1.08 13.10 -5.35
N VAL A 59 -0.01 12.61 -4.74
CA VAL A 59 0.20 12.63 -3.29
C VAL A 59 1.22 13.73 -2.98
N ASP A 60 0.76 14.77 -2.28
CA ASP A 60 1.64 15.83 -1.79
C ASP A 60 2.57 15.32 -0.68
N ASP A 61 3.81 15.81 -0.67
CA ASP A 61 4.84 15.37 0.27
C ASP A 61 4.52 15.76 1.72
N GLN A 62 3.90 16.92 1.93
CA GLN A 62 3.50 17.42 3.23
C GLN A 62 2.28 16.66 3.76
N ASP A 63 1.28 16.42 2.90
CA ASP A 63 0.12 15.59 3.25
C ASP A 63 0.55 14.17 3.61
N TYR A 64 1.42 13.56 2.81
CA TYR A 64 2.01 12.24 3.09
C TYR A 64 2.69 12.20 4.47
N GLN A 65 3.47 13.22 4.80
CA GLN A 65 4.12 13.33 6.11
C GLN A 65 3.09 13.45 7.24
N VAL A 66 2.09 14.31 7.09
CA VAL A 66 1.04 14.52 8.09
C VAL A 66 0.27 13.23 8.34
N SER A 67 -0.15 12.51 7.29
CA SER A 67 -0.85 11.23 7.40
C SER A 67 -0.06 10.16 8.17
N LEU A 68 1.27 10.15 8.02
CA LEU A 68 2.14 9.18 8.71
C LEU A 68 2.54 9.58 10.13
N THR A 69 2.60 10.88 10.45
CA THR A 69 3.29 11.35 11.67
C THR A 69 2.39 12.09 12.64
N ARG A 70 1.24 12.64 12.20
CA ARG A 70 0.33 13.38 13.09
C ARG A 70 -0.28 12.51 14.17
N SER A 71 -0.51 11.24 13.89
CA SER A 71 -1.04 10.28 14.84
C SER A 71 -0.53 8.87 14.54
N PRO A 72 -0.30 8.02 15.56
CA PRO A 72 0.24 6.68 15.34
C PRO A 72 -0.63 5.83 14.41
N PRO A 73 -0.04 5.12 13.43
CA PRO A 73 -0.75 4.10 12.66
C PRO A 73 -1.32 2.99 13.56
N ARG A 74 -2.41 2.38 13.12
CA ARG A 74 -3.11 1.31 13.85
C ARG A 74 -2.99 0.00 13.10
N TRP A 75 -2.90 -1.12 13.82
CA TRP A 75 -2.88 -2.44 13.19
C TRP A 75 -4.20 -2.71 12.45
N ALA A 76 -4.08 -3.14 11.19
CA ALA A 76 -5.21 -3.53 10.37
C ALA A 76 -5.49 -5.03 10.58
N GLY A 77 -6.59 -5.34 11.25
CA GLY A 77 -7.03 -6.70 11.52
C GLY A 77 -6.13 -7.47 12.50
N SER A 78 -6.26 -8.80 12.52
CA SER A 78 -5.61 -9.67 13.51
C SER A 78 -4.18 -10.09 13.15
N GLY A 79 -3.65 -9.68 11.98
CA GLY A 79 -2.32 -10.08 11.49
C GLY A 79 -1.29 -8.97 11.63
N ARG A 80 -0.15 -9.25 12.26
CA ARG A 80 0.93 -8.28 12.57
C ARG A 80 1.78 -7.90 11.35
N ARG A 81 1.18 -7.57 10.19
CA ARG A 81 1.95 -7.17 8.99
C ARG A 81 1.42 -5.95 8.25
N LEU A 82 0.27 -5.42 8.66
CA LEU A 82 -0.35 -4.26 8.03
C LEU A 82 -0.75 -3.25 9.09
N LEU A 83 -0.27 -2.01 8.94
CA LEU A 83 -0.70 -0.84 9.67
C LEU A 83 -1.49 0.06 8.72
N LEU A 84 -2.46 0.77 9.27
CA LEU A 84 -3.23 1.79 8.59
C LEU A 84 -2.91 3.13 9.24
N SER A 85 -2.66 4.17 8.43
CA SER A 85 -2.52 5.53 8.95
C SER A 85 -3.79 5.95 9.69
N ALA A 86 -3.67 6.89 10.63
CA ALA A 86 -4.81 7.31 11.47
C ALA A 86 -5.97 7.89 10.64
N ASP A 87 -5.65 8.58 9.55
CA ASP A 87 -6.59 9.13 8.57
C ASP A 87 -7.04 8.11 7.51
N ARG A 88 -6.59 6.85 7.61
CA ARG A 88 -6.94 5.72 6.73
C ARG A 88 -6.58 5.90 5.26
N THR A 89 -5.72 6.86 4.91
CA THR A 89 -5.30 7.12 3.52
C THR A 89 -4.13 6.25 3.06
N LEU A 90 -3.33 5.73 3.99
CA LEU A 90 -2.11 4.97 3.73
C LEU A 90 -2.11 3.62 4.45
N VAL A 91 -1.55 2.62 3.79
CA VAL A 91 -1.26 1.30 4.36
C VAL A 91 0.25 1.15 4.44
N LEU A 92 0.75 0.74 5.61
CA LEU A 92 2.15 0.36 5.80
C LEU A 92 2.21 -1.14 5.94
N LYS A 93 2.91 -1.80 5.03
CA LYS A 93 3.13 -3.24 5.05
C LYS A 93 4.51 -3.55 5.56
N GLU A 94 4.58 -4.40 6.59
CA GLU A 94 5.83 -4.98 7.03
C GLU A 94 6.30 -6.02 6.02
N LEU A 95 7.55 -5.89 5.60
CA LEU A 95 8.20 -6.72 4.60
C LEU A 95 9.30 -7.58 5.23
N SER A 96 9.53 -8.75 4.65
CA SER A 96 10.79 -9.47 4.86
C SER A 96 11.94 -8.80 4.09
N SER A 97 13.19 -9.18 4.39
CA SER A 97 14.34 -8.71 3.62
C SER A 97 14.32 -9.19 2.16
N GLU A 98 13.73 -10.36 1.90
CA GLU A 98 13.54 -10.92 0.56
C GLU A 98 12.53 -10.07 -0.23
N ASP A 99 11.37 -9.76 0.38
CA ASP A 99 10.38 -8.86 -0.23
C ASP A 99 10.99 -7.49 -0.59
N VAL A 100 11.90 -6.96 0.25
CA VAL A 100 12.59 -5.69 -0.05
C VAL A 100 13.49 -5.83 -1.28
N ALA A 101 14.20 -6.94 -1.43
CA ALA A 101 15.03 -7.19 -2.60
C ALA A 101 14.17 -7.33 -3.86
N ASP A 102 13.03 -8.00 -3.78
CA ASP A 102 12.08 -8.17 -4.88
C ASP A 102 11.46 -6.83 -5.30
N VAL A 103 10.96 -6.04 -4.34
CA VAL A 103 10.43 -4.69 -4.62
C VAL A 103 11.49 -3.81 -5.24
N HIS A 104 12.73 -3.88 -4.76
CA HIS A 104 13.84 -3.11 -5.29
C HIS A 104 14.22 -3.53 -6.73
N GLY A 105 14.17 -4.83 -7.03
CA GLY A 105 14.39 -5.36 -8.39
C GLY A 105 13.29 -4.97 -9.37
N LEU A 106 12.05 -4.87 -8.89
CA LEU A 106 10.89 -4.44 -9.67
C LEU A 106 10.84 -2.92 -9.89
N LEU A 107 11.44 -2.12 -9.02
CA LEU A 107 11.16 -0.69 -8.88
C LEU A 107 11.38 0.13 -10.16
N SER A 108 12.42 -0.18 -10.95
CA SER A 108 12.69 0.52 -12.22
C SER A 108 11.60 0.26 -13.26
N HIS A 109 11.21 -1.00 -13.44
CA HIS A 109 10.14 -1.41 -14.35
C HIS A 109 8.78 -0.85 -13.90
N TYR A 110 8.51 -0.91 -12.59
CA TYR A 110 7.30 -0.35 -12.01
C TYR A 110 7.21 1.16 -12.19
N HIS A 111 8.29 1.91 -11.94
CA HIS A 111 8.32 3.35 -12.17
C HIS A 111 8.05 3.68 -13.64
N GLN A 112 8.72 3.00 -14.57
CA GLN A 112 8.51 3.18 -16.01
C GLN A 112 7.05 2.89 -16.40
N TYR A 113 6.46 1.82 -15.86
CA TYR A 113 5.05 1.48 -16.08
C TYR A 113 4.12 2.60 -15.59
N VAL A 114 4.36 3.11 -14.37
CA VAL A 114 3.60 4.23 -13.78
C VAL A 114 3.71 5.50 -14.62
N VAL A 115 4.88 5.77 -15.21
CA VAL A 115 5.08 6.90 -16.12
C VAL A 115 4.22 6.74 -17.38
N GLN A 116 4.26 5.57 -18.00
CA GLN A 116 3.55 5.26 -19.25
C GLN A 116 2.03 5.25 -19.06
N CYS A 117 1.54 4.79 -17.92
CA CYS A 117 0.12 4.76 -17.60
C CYS A 117 -0.40 6.06 -16.97
N HIS A 118 0.44 7.09 -16.81
CA HIS A 118 0.11 8.35 -16.13
C HIS A 118 -0.48 8.13 -14.72
N GLY A 119 0.03 7.15 -13.98
CA GLY A 119 -0.45 6.79 -12.65
C GLY A 119 -1.83 6.10 -12.60
N GLN A 120 -2.47 5.86 -13.75
CA GLN A 120 -3.76 5.18 -13.84
C GLN A 120 -3.56 3.66 -13.86
N THR A 121 -3.47 3.04 -12.69
CA THR A 121 -3.27 1.59 -12.52
C THR A 121 -4.05 1.09 -11.29
N LEU A 122 -4.42 -0.20 -11.31
CA LEU A 122 -4.98 -0.96 -10.18
C LEU A 122 -3.88 -1.58 -9.30
N LEU A 123 -2.62 -1.56 -9.74
CA LEU A 123 -1.50 -2.04 -8.94
C LEU A 123 -1.33 -1.23 -7.65
N PRO A 124 -0.76 -1.83 -6.59
CA PRO A 124 -0.45 -1.09 -5.37
C PRO A 124 0.38 0.15 -5.68
N ARG A 125 -0.03 1.30 -5.15
CA ARG A 125 0.64 2.59 -5.37
C ARG A 125 1.73 2.77 -4.32
N PHE A 126 2.96 2.42 -4.64
CA PHE A 126 4.08 2.53 -3.70
C PHE A 126 4.51 3.99 -3.52
N LEU A 127 4.65 4.41 -2.27
CA LEU A 127 4.89 5.80 -1.88
C LEU A 127 6.17 6.00 -1.06
N GLY A 128 6.70 4.94 -0.47
CA GLY A 128 7.96 4.96 0.27
C GLY A 128 8.36 3.58 0.75
N MET A 129 9.66 3.34 0.89
CA MET A 129 10.18 2.09 1.46
C MET A 129 11.29 2.39 2.46
N TYR A 130 11.15 1.84 3.66
CA TYR A 130 11.95 2.20 4.82
C TYR A 130 12.49 0.96 5.54
N ARG A 131 13.60 1.13 6.25
CA ARG A 131 14.05 0.20 7.29
C ARG A 131 14.28 0.96 8.58
N VAL A 132 13.66 0.47 9.65
CA VAL A 132 13.83 0.96 11.01
C VAL A 132 14.62 -0.09 11.78
N SER A 133 15.71 0.30 12.42
CA SER A 133 16.49 -0.58 13.30
C SER A 133 16.39 -0.05 14.73
N VAL A 134 15.76 -0.79 15.64
CA VAL A 134 15.69 -0.47 17.08
C VAL A 134 16.26 -1.65 17.85
N ASP A 135 17.15 -1.41 18.81
CA ASP A 135 17.79 -2.47 19.62
C ASP A 135 18.40 -3.63 18.81
N SER A 136 18.89 -3.31 17.60
CA SER A 136 19.47 -4.25 16.62
C SER A 136 18.47 -5.17 15.91
N GLU A 137 17.16 -4.96 16.09
CA GLU A 137 16.13 -5.59 15.28
C GLU A 137 15.77 -4.70 14.09
N ASP A 138 15.80 -5.27 12.89
CA ASP A 138 15.47 -4.59 11.64
C ASP A 138 14.00 -4.87 11.25
N THR A 139 13.21 -3.82 11.08
CA THR A 139 11.86 -3.86 10.50
C THR A 139 11.85 -3.13 9.16
N TYR A 140 11.31 -3.76 8.12
CA TYR A 140 11.18 -3.18 6.79
C TYR A 140 9.73 -2.79 6.53
N LEU A 141 9.50 -1.59 6.02
CA LEU A 141 8.15 -1.05 5.81
C LEU A 141 8.01 -0.54 4.38
N LEU A 142 6.96 -0.97 3.70
CA LEU A 142 6.49 -0.41 2.44
C LEU A 142 5.22 0.39 2.67
N VAL A 143 5.25 1.67 2.34
CA VAL A 143 4.09 2.55 2.42
C VAL A 143 3.43 2.63 1.06
N MET A 144 2.12 2.39 1.02
CA MET A 144 1.31 2.46 -0.18
C MET A 144 -0.03 3.14 0.10
N ARG A 145 -0.67 3.65 -0.95
CA ARG A 145 -2.02 4.23 -0.83
C ARG A 145 -3.02 3.14 -0.40
N ASN A 146 -3.91 3.46 0.53
CA ASN A 146 -5.03 2.58 0.84
C ASN A 146 -5.96 2.48 -0.38
N LEU A 147 -6.33 1.25 -0.76
CA LEU A 147 -7.24 0.99 -1.87
C LEU A 147 -8.66 1.43 -1.53
N PHE A 148 -9.08 1.21 -0.28
CA PHE A 148 -10.42 1.55 0.17
C PHE A 148 -10.53 3.03 0.52
N SER A 149 -11.73 3.57 0.39
CA SER A 149 -12.03 4.94 0.76
C SER A 149 -11.74 5.17 2.24
N HIS A 150 -11.16 6.34 2.55
CA HIS A 150 -11.01 6.79 3.94
C HIS A 150 -12.32 7.34 4.52
N ARG A 151 -13.33 7.58 3.67
CA ARG A 151 -14.63 8.15 4.05
C ARG A 151 -15.76 7.12 4.02
N LEU A 152 -15.76 6.24 3.02
CA LEU A 152 -16.85 5.29 2.83
C LEU A 152 -16.49 3.95 3.49
N PRO A 153 -17.25 3.48 4.49
CA PRO A 153 -17.00 2.19 5.12
C PRO A 153 -17.20 1.04 4.13
N VAL A 154 -16.36 0.01 4.23
CA VAL A 154 -16.49 -1.20 3.42
C VAL A 154 -17.34 -2.20 4.20
N HIS A 155 -18.44 -2.66 3.63
CA HIS A 155 -19.36 -3.61 4.26
C HIS A 155 -19.13 -5.04 3.80
N ARG A 156 -18.62 -5.23 2.59
CA ARG A 156 -18.22 -6.55 2.06
C ARG A 156 -16.86 -6.49 1.41
N LYS A 157 -16.06 -7.53 1.61
CA LYS A 157 -14.67 -7.58 1.16
C LYS A 157 -14.32 -8.96 0.61
N TYR A 158 -13.69 -8.98 -0.55
CA TYR A 158 -13.30 -10.19 -1.27
C TYR A 158 -11.85 -10.12 -1.72
N ASP A 159 -11.11 -11.21 -1.56
CA ASP A 159 -9.81 -11.48 -2.18
C ASP A 159 -10.06 -12.46 -3.32
N LEU A 160 -9.90 -12.04 -4.57
CA LEU A 160 -10.24 -12.82 -5.76
C LEU A 160 -8.98 -13.17 -6.57
N LYS A 161 -8.82 -14.45 -6.92
CA LYS A 161 -7.71 -14.96 -7.75
C LYS A 161 -8.15 -15.63 -9.05
N GLY A 162 -9.42 -16.01 -9.17
CA GLY A 162 -9.96 -16.79 -10.28
C GLY A 162 -9.71 -18.30 -10.17
N SER A 163 -9.06 -18.78 -9.11
CA SER A 163 -8.94 -20.20 -8.80
C SER A 163 -10.00 -20.64 -7.78
N LEU A 164 -10.22 -21.95 -7.63
CA LEU A 164 -11.22 -22.49 -6.69
C LEU A 164 -10.62 -23.31 -5.53
N VAL A 165 -9.38 -23.79 -5.66
CA VAL A 165 -8.70 -24.61 -4.64
C VAL A 165 -8.21 -23.73 -3.50
N ASP A 166 -8.60 -24.03 -2.26
CA ASP A 166 -8.31 -23.24 -1.05
C ASP A 166 -8.78 -21.77 -1.12
N ARG A 167 -9.80 -21.53 -1.94
CA ARG A 167 -10.41 -20.22 -2.19
C ARG A 167 -11.75 -20.03 -1.49
N GLU A 168 -11.89 -20.60 -0.30
CA GLU A 168 -12.95 -20.29 0.66
C GLU A 168 -12.34 -19.66 1.92
N ALA A 169 -13.05 -18.71 2.53
CA ALA A 169 -12.69 -18.15 3.83
C ALA A 169 -12.88 -19.19 4.94
N SER A 170 -11.95 -19.23 5.89
CA SER A 170 -12.06 -20.12 7.04
C SER A 170 -13.18 -19.66 7.98
N ASP A 171 -13.72 -20.57 8.79
CA ASP A 171 -14.75 -20.23 9.78
C ASP A 171 -14.31 -19.12 10.74
N LYS A 172 -13.00 -19.12 11.10
CA LYS A 172 -12.39 -18.05 11.90
C LYS A 172 -12.43 -16.69 11.19
N GLU A 173 -12.20 -16.65 9.88
CA GLU A 173 -12.29 -15.41 9.10
C GLU A 173 -13.75 -14.97 8.96
N LYS A 174 -14.65 -15.90 8.67
CA LYS A 174 -16.10 -15.66 8.54
C LYS A 174 -16.74 -15.15 9.83
N GLY A 175 -16.17 -15.48 11.00
CA GLY A 175 -16.61 -14.98 12.30
C GLY A 175 -16.17 -13.55 12.65
N LYS A 176 -15.38 -12.88 11.80
CA LYS A 176 -15.02 -11.47 11.99
C LYS A 176 -16.17 -10.55 11.58
N GLU A 177 -16.20 -9.34 12.14
CA GLU A 177 -17.16 -8.30 11.77
C GLU A 177 -17.10 -7.94 10.27
N LEU A 178 -15.89 -7.80 9.72
CA LEU A 178 -15.67 -7.59 8.28
C LEU A 178 -14.76 -8.71 7.73
N PRO A 179 -15.34 -9.85 7.32
CA PRO A 179 -14.57 -10.99 6.82
C PRO A 179 -13.94 -10.68 5.45
N THR A 180 -12.77 -11.23 5.21
CA THR A 180 -12.14 -11.27 3.88
C THR A 180 -12.55 -12.56 3.18
N LEU A 181 -13.63 -12.49 2.41
CA LEU A 181 -14.18 -13.62 1.67
C LEU A 181 -13.32 -13.91 0.43
N LYS A 182 -13.46 -15.10 -0.16
CA LYS A 182 -12.69 -15.52 -1.33
C LYS A 182 -13.60 -15.92 -2.50
N ASP A 183 -13.01 -16.47 -3.56
CA ASP A 183 -13.68 -16.81 -4.82
C ASP A 183 -14.88 -17.76 -4.65
N VAL A 184 -14.75 -18.82 -3.83
CA VAL A 184 -15.84 -19.77 -3.56
C VAL A 184 -16.98 -19.09 -2.80
N ASP A 185 -16.65 -18.24 -1.82
CA ASP A 185 -17.67 -17.47 -1.08
C ASP A 185 -18.42 -16.50 -2.00
N PHE A 186 -17.71 -15.85 -2.92
CA PHE A 186 -18.28 -14.93 -3.91
C PHE A 186 -19.30 -15.66 -4.81
N LEU A 187 -18.94 -16.84 -5.30
CA LEU A 187 -19.81 -17.69 -6.12
C LEU A 187 -21.01 -18.23 -5.33
N ASN A 188 -20.79 -18.77 -4.13
CA ASN A 188 -21.84 -19.34 -3.29
C ASN A 188 -22.89 -18.32 -2.87
N LYS A 189 -22.47 -17.07 -2.66
CA LYS A 189 -23.38 -15.94 -2.36
C LYS A 189 -24.07 -15.40 -3.61
N ASN A 190 -23.72 -15.87 -4.80
CA ASN A 190 -24.16 -15.31 -6.08
C ASN A 190 -23.95 -13.78 -6.12
N GLU A 191 -22.78 -13.34 -5.63
CA GLU A 191 -22.44 -11.93 -5.51
C GLU A 191 -22.33 -11.29 -6.89
N LYS A 192 -22.87 -10.08 -7.05
CA LYS A 192 -22.85 -9.36 -8.32
C LYS A 192 -22.37 -7.93 -8.11
N VAL A 193 -21.49 -7.50 -9.01
CA VAL A 193 -21.01 -6.11 -9.06
C VAL A 193 -21.60 -5.47 -10.31
N PHE A 194 -22.55 -4.57 -10.11
CA PHE A 194 -23.19 -3.82 -11.19
C PHE A 194 -22.43 -2.52 -11.41
N VAL A 195 -21.94 -2.33 -12.62
CA VAL A 195 -21.22 -1.13 -13.06
C VAL A 195 -21.73 -0.76 -14.46
N GLU A 196 -21.63 0.51 -14.82
CA GLU A 196 -21.98 0.96 -16.17
C GLU A 196 -21.02 0.36 -17.20
N GLU A 197 -21.50 0.13 -18.42
CA GLU A 197 -20.72 -0.51 -19.49
C GLU A 197 -19.40 0.22 -19.78
N GLU A 198 -19.42 1.55 -19.76
CA GLU A 198 -18.22 2.37 -19.95
C GLU A 198 -17.20 2.17 -18.81
N GLN A 199 -17.66 2.20 -17.56
CA GLN A 199 -16.81 1.98 -16.38
C GLN A 199 -16.24 0.56 -16.35
N GLN A 200 -17.05 -0.43 -16.75
CA GLN A 200 -16.63 -1.81 -16.88
C GLN A 200 -15.51 -1.93 -17.92
N ARG A 201 -15.68 -1.33 -19.10
CA ARG A 201 -14.67 -1.32 -20.16
C ARG A 201 -13.37 -0.69 -19.67
N GLU A 202 -13.43 0.49 -19.05
CA GLU A 202 -12.24 1.15 -18.51
C GLU A 202 -11.54 0.31 -17.44
N PHE A 203 -12.30 -0.33 -16.54
CA PHE A 203 -11.74 -1.20 -15.52
C PHE A 203 -11.04 -2.41 -16.14
N MET A 204 -11.68 -3.06 -17.11
CA MET A 204 -11.13 -4.24 -17.79
C MET A 204 -9.87 -3.89 -18.61
N ASP A 205 -9.85 -2.73 -19.27
CA ASP A 205 -8.66 -2.26 -20.00
C ASP A 205 -7.49 -2.00 -19.05
N LYS A 206 -7.74 -1.38 -17.89
CA LYS A 206 -6.72 -1.18 -16.85
C LYS A 206 -6.23 -2.52 -16.30
N LEU A 207 -7.15 -3.42 -15.95
CA LEU A 207 -6.84 -4.75 -15.40
C LEU A 207 -6.00 -5.58 -16.36
N LYS A 208 -6.37 -5.62 -17.65
CA LYS A 208 -5.64 -6.37 -18.67
C LYS A 208 -4.19 -5.91 -18.78
N ARG A 209 -3.98 -4.60 -18.90
CA ARG A 209 -2.64 -4.01 -19.01
C ARG A 209 -1.81 -4.18 -17.73
N ASP A 210 -2.42 -4.05 -16.55
CA ASP A 210 -1.74 -4.30 -15.27
C ASP A 210 -1.30 -5.77 -15.16
N VAL A 211 -2.16 -6.71 -15.56
CA VAL A 211 -1.83 -8.14 -15.61
C VAL A 211 -0.72 -8.43 -16.61
N GLU A 212 -0.75 -7.84 -17.80
CA GLU A 212 0.33 -7.96 -18.79
C GLU A 212 1.68 -7.49 -18.23
N PHE A 213 1.70 -6.38 -17.49
CA PHE A 213 2.90 -5.93 -16.78
C PHE A 213 3.38 -6.97 -15.75
N LEU A 214 2.48 -7.49 -14.90
CA LEU A 214 2.84 -8.51 -13.90
C LEU A 214 3.41 -9.77 -14.54
N VAL A 215 2.84 -10.21 -15.67
CA VAL A 215 3.32 -11.37 -16.45
C VAL A 215 4.73 -11.12 -16.98
N GLN A 216 5.02 -9.94 -17.54
CA GLN A 216 6.37 -9.60 -18.03
C GLN A 216 7.40 -9.62 -16.92
N GLN A 217 7.01 -9.21 -15.70
CA GLN A 217 7.85 -9.22 -14.51
C GLN A 217 7.89 -10.60 -13.81
N LYS A 218 7.23 -11.62 -14.38
CA LYS A 218 7.13 -12.99 -13.83
C LYS A 218 6.54 -13.03 -12.42
N LEU A 219 5.67 -12.07 -12.10
CA LEU A 219 4.94 -12.03 -10.84
C LEU A 219 3.68 -12.87 -10.96
N MET A 220 3.40 -13.65 -9.92
CA MET A 220 2.21 -14.50 -9.83
C MET A 220 1.62 -14.42 -8.41
N ASP A 221 0.55 -15.17 -8.17
CA ASP A 221 -0.13 -15.24 -6.88
C ASP A 221 -0.68 -13.91 -6.33
N TYR A 222 -0.85 -12.92 -7.20
CA TYR A 222 -1.60 -11.71 -6.90
C TYR A 222 -3.10 -11.99 -6.84
N SER A 223 -3.79 -11.17 -6.06
CA SER A 223 -5.25 -11.17 -5.95
C SER A 223 -5.79 -9.80 -6.32
N LEU A 224 -7.00 -9.76 -6.86
CA LEU A 224 -7.82 -8.57 -6.93
C LEU A 224 -8.56 -8.41 -5.60
N LEU A 225 -8.22 -7.37 -4.84
CA LEU A 225 -8.94 -7.02 -3.63
C LEU A 225 -10.16 -6.15 -3.99
N LEU A 226 -11.35 -6.64 -3.67
CA LEU A 226 -12.62 -5.96 -3.90
C LEU A 226 -13.25 -5.57 -2.57
N GLY A 227 -13.66 -4.30 -2.46
CA GLY A 227 -14.44 -3.79 -1.34
C GLY A 227 -15.73 -3.17 -1.85
N ILE A 228 -16.85 -3.50 -1.20
CA ILE A 228 -18.17 -3.00 -1.55
C ILE A 228 -18.67 -2.16 -0.37
N HIS A 229 -18.98 -0.90 -0.68
CA HIS A 229 -19.74 -0.01 0.18
C HIS A 229 -21.22 -0.06 -0.23
N GLU A 230 -22.12 0.00 0.75
CA GLU A 230 -23.57 -0.01 0.56
C GLU A 230 -24.08 1.32 1.08
N VAL A 231 -24.62 2.14 0.18
CA VAL A 231 -24.94 3.55 0.47
C VAL A 231 -25.97 3.65 1.58
N ASP A 232 -27.10 2.96 1.45
CA ASP A 232 -28.21 2.99 2.42
C ASP A 232 -27.75 2.62 3.84
N ARG A 233 -26.86 1.63 3.96
CA ARG A 233 -26.30 1.20 5.25
C ARG A 233 -25.31 2.23 5.79
N GLY A 234 -24.48 2.80 4.92
CA GLY A 234 -23.54 3.85 5.32
C GLY A 234 -24.25 5.10 5.83
N GLU A 235 -25.36 5.50 5.21
CA GLU A 235 -26.18 6.63 5.66
C GLU A 235 -26.77 6.38 7.06
N GLN A 236 -27.29 5.18 7.32
CA GLN A 236 -27.80 4.81 8.65
C GLN A 236 -26.71 4.84 9.73
N GLU A 237 -25.50 4.36 9.41
CA GLU A 237 -24.35 4.38 10.32
C GLU A 237 -23.80 5.80 10.58
N GLU A 238 -24.06 6.77 9.69
CA GLU A 238 -23.68 8.18 9.88
C GLU A 238 -24.70 8.96 10.73
N GLU A 239 -25.96 8.52 10.78
CA GLU A 239 -27.03 9.14 11.58
C GLU A 239 -27.03 8.71 13.06
N GLU A 240 -26.37 7.59 13.39
CA GLU A 240 -26.21 7.04 14.76
C GLU A 240 -24.98 7.62 15.52
#